data_AF-A0A2V4RP98-F1
#
_entry.id   AF-A0A2V4RP98-F1
#
_cell.length_a   1.000
_cell.length_b   1.000
_cell.length_c   1.000
_cell.angle_alpha   90.00
_cell.angle_beta   90.00
_cell.angle_gamma   90.00
#
_symmetry.space_group_name_H-M   'P 1'
#
loop_
_entity.id
_entity.type
_entity.pdbx_description
1 polymer ?
#
loop_
_entity_poly.entity_id
_entity_poly.type
_entity_poly.pdbx_seq_one_letter_code
_entity_poly.pdbx_strand_id
1 'polypeptide(L)'
;MRDCPRLFIPPGTIAPMAHDAMLDLEAGQAHYLGAVLRQQVGAAVALFNARDGEWHGVIDHLRRDRCRIRLVERTRAPVATRGMGLLFAPLKRDATETVIRMGTELGVTHFRPVVSERTNTHRINAARLESIAVEAAEQCERLDVPAIDPLADLPVVLSQWPDDVRLFAALERSDAPVVPTGARSGDCVLIGPEGGFSPREHDMLRARPFVRPLSLGDLVLRADTAAAAALALVGAGLKAV
;
A
#
# COMPACT_ATOMS: atom_id res chain seq x y z
N MET A 1 0.17 1.23 20.80
CA MET A 1 0.82 0.01 20.29
C MET A 1 0.34 -1.11 21.18
N ARG A 2 -0.43 -2.06 20.66
CA ARG A 2 -0.82 -3.24 21.45
C ARG A 2 0.43 -4.09 21.69
N ASP A 3 0.58 -4.65 22.89
CA ASP A 3 1.79 -5.34 23.36
C ASP A 3 2.06 -6.72 22.70
N CYS A 4 1.48 -7.02 21.54
CA CYS A 4 1.61 -8.31 20.88
C CYS A 4 1.89 -8.18 19.37
N PRO A 5 2.58 -9.16 18.75
CA PRO A 5 2.83 -9.17 17.31
C PRO A 5 1.53 -9.16 16.51
N ARG A 6 1.54 -8.45 15.37
CA ARG A 6 0.45 -8.45 14.39
C ARG A 6 0.86 -9.26 13.16
N LEU A 7 -0.02 -10.12 12.68
CA LEU A 7 0.18 -10.92 11.48
C LEU A 7 -0.97 -10.73 10.50
N PHE A 8 -0.63 -10.43 9.25
CA PHE A 8 -1.59 -10.48 8.16
C PHE A 8 -1.90 -11.94 7.78
N ILE A 9 -3.19 -12.26 7.62
CA ILE A 9 -3.63 -13.58 7.16
C ILE A 9 -4.43 -13.44 5.87
N PRO A 10 -3.89 -13.86 4.70
CA PRO A 10 -4.62 -13.75 3.44
C PRO A 10 -5.99 -14.43 3.52
N PRO A 11 -7.11 -13.73 3.26
CA PRO A 11 -8.44 -14.30 3.49
C PRO A 11 -8.74 -15.50 2.57
N GLY A 12 -8.05 -15.62 1.44
CA GLY A 12 -8.20 -16.73 0.50
C GLY A 12 -7.53 -18.04 0.93
N THR A 13 -6.70 -18.04 1.99
CA THR A 13 -5.99 -19.25 2.44
C THR A 13 -6.69 -19.95 3.60
N ILE A 14 -7.73 -19.34 4.17
CA ILE A 14 -8.39 -19.80 5.40
C ILE A 14 -9.92 -19.68 5.33
N ALA A 15 -10.62 -20.52 6.08
CA ALA A 15 -12.04 -20.29 6.36
C ALA A 15 -12.24 -18.97 7.15
N PRO A 16 -13.44 -18.37 7.15
CA PRO A 16 -13.73 -17.18 7.94
C PRO A 16 -13.34 -17.36 9.41
N MET A 17 -12.66 -16.35 9.97
CA MET A 17 -12.25 -16.37 11.38
C MET A 17 -13.48 -16.35 12.30
N ALA A 18 -13.47 -17.21 13.31
CA ALA A 18 -14.55 -17.37 14.27
C ALA A 18 -13.99 -17.63 15.68
N HIS A 19 -14.81 -17.38 16.70
CA HIS A 19 -14.47 -17.65 18.10
C HIS A 19 -14.10 -19.12 18.29
N ASP A 20 -13.01 -19.38 19.03
CA ASP A 20 -12.42 -20.70 19.29
C ASP A 20 -11.96 -21.50 18.06
N ALA A 21 -11.96 -20.90 16.86
CA ALA A 21 -11.39 -21.55 15.69
C ALA A 21 -9.86 -21.70 15.83
N MET A 22 -9.34 -22.81 15.30
CA MET A 22 -7.90 -23.06 15.23
C MET A 22 -7.38 -22.69 13.85
N LEU A 23 -6.33 -21.87 13.82
CA LEU A 23 -5.69 -21.39 12.61
C LEU A 23 -4.27 -21.96 12.51
N ASP A 24 -3.99 -22.72 11.46
CA ASP A 24 -2.63 -23.16 11.14
C ASP A 24 -1.94 -22.06 10.33
N LEU A 25 -0.76 -21.63 10.78
CA LEU A 25 0.04 -20.63 10.09
C LEU A 25 1.03 -21.27 9.12
N GLU A 26 1.40 -20.51 8.08
CA GLU A 26 2.44 -20.93 7.14
C GLU A 26 3.82 -20.99 7.80
N ALA A 27 4.74 -21.78 7.20
CA ALA A 27 6.08 -22.00 7.76
C ALA A 27 6.87 -20.71 7.98
N GLY A 28 6.72 -19.71 7.09
CA GLY A 28 7.36 -18.40 7.24
C GLY A 28 6.88 -17.64 8.48
N GLN A 29 5.57 -17.64 8.73
CA GLN A 29 4.96 -16.99 9.89
C GLN A 29 5.30 -17.71 11.20
N ALA A 30 5.35 -19.05 11.19
CA ALA A 30 5.81 -19.84 12.33
C ALA A 30 7.27 -19.52 12.69
N HIS A 31 8.14 -19.45 11.68
CA HIS A 31 9.54 -19.06 11.86
C HIS A 31 9.67 -17.63 12.41
N TYR A 32 8.90 -16.69 11.87
CA TYR A 32 8.89 -15.31 12.33
C TYR A 32 8.49 -15.20 13.81
N LEU A 33 7.38 -15.81 14.22
CA LEU A 33 6.94 -15.80 15.62
C LEU A 33 7.97 -16.45 16.56
N GLY A 34 8.43 -17.66 16.22
CA GLY A 34 9.27 -18.45 17.14
C GLY A 34 10.74 -18.09 17.14
N ALA A 35 11.34 -17.82 15.98
CA ALA A 35 12.78 -17.58 15.86
C ALA A 35 13.14 -16.09 15.88
N VAL A 36 12.35 -15.24 15.22
CA VAL A 36 12.62 -13.80 15.14
C VAL A 36 12.07 -13.08 16.37
N LEU A 37 10.77 -13.24 16.66
CA LEU A 37 10.11 -12.59 17.79
C LEU A 37 10.22 -13.37 19.11
N ARG A 38 10.73 -14.61 19.06
CA ARG A 38 10.97 -15.48 20.24
C ARG A 38 9.72 -15.70 21.10
N GLN A 39 8.56 -15.75 20.46
CA GLN A 39 7.29 -16.04 21.12
C GLN A 39 7.23 -17.49 21.61
N GLN A 40 6.33 -17.76 22.55
CA GLN A 40 6.12 -19.08 23.15
C GLN A 40 4.63 -19.47 23.12
N VAL A 41 4.36 -20.75 23.37
CA VAL A 41 2.99 -21.23 23.59
C VAL A 41 2.36 -20.44 24.75
N GLY A 42 1.12 -20.00 24.57
CA GLY A 42 0.40 -19.13 25.49
C GLY A 42 0.55 -17.63 25.21
N ALA A 43 1.47 -17.22 24.34
CA ALA A 43 1.62 -15.80 24.00
C ALA A 43 0.51 -15.31 23.05
N ALA A 44 0.16 -14.03 23.22
CA ALA A 44 -0.85 -13.35 22.42
C ALA A 44 -0.30 -12.96 21.04
N VAL A 45 -1.15 -13.03 20.02
CA VAL A 45 -0.90 -12.57 18.65
C VAL A 45 -2.17 -11.93 18.10
N ALA A 46 -2.03 -10.81 17.43
CA ALA A 46 -3.11 -10.19 16.68
C ALA A 46 -3.08 -10.67 15.22
N LEU A 47 -4.20 -11.18 14.73
CA LEU A 47 -4.37 -11.67 13.37
C LEU A 47 -5.35 -10.75 12.65
N PHE A 48 -5.03 -10.31 11.44
CA PHE A 48 -5.93 -9.42 10.73
C PHE A 48 -6.04 -9.70 9.24
N ASN A 49 -7.20 -9.37 8.68
CA ASN A 49 -7.41 -9.19 7.26
C ASN A 49 -8.67 -8.34 6.98
N ALA A 50 -8.83 -7.93 5.72
CA ALA A 50 -9.92 -7.05 5.30
C ALA A 50 -11.31 -7.69 5.37
N ARG A 51 -11.41 -9.04 5.39
CA ARG A 51 -12.68 -9.79 5.43
C ARG A 51 -13.20 -9.95 6.85
N ASP A 52 -12.31 -10.31 7.77
CA ASP A 52 -12.62 -10.83 9.10
C ASP A 52 -12.35 -9.81 10.21
N GLY A 53 -11.60 -8.74 9.91
CA GLY A 53 -11.22 -7.69 10.85
C GLY A 53 -9.93 -8.06 11.60
N GLU A 54 -9.78 -7.60 12.84
CA GLU A 54 -8.67 -7.98 13.71
C GLU A 54 -9.15 -8.89 14.83
N TRP A 55 -8.42 -9.97 15.03
CA TRP A 55 -8.68 -10.99 16.04
C TRP A 55 -7.51 -11.10 17.00
N HIS A 56 -7.82 -11.15 18.29
CA HIS A 56 -6.88 -11.59 19.30
C HIS A 56 -6.85 -13.11 19.31
N GLY A 57 -5.66 -13.68 19.19
CA GLY A 57 -5.40 -15.11 19.26
C GLY A 57 -4.28 -15.44 20.24
N VAL A 58 -4.22 -16.71 20.62
CA VAL A 58 -3.19 -17.25 21.52
C VAL A 58 -2.48 -18.40 20.84
N ILE A 59 -1.15 -18.42 20.89
CA ILE A 59 -0.34 -19.51 20.36
C ILE A 59 -0.65 -20.78 21.16
N ASP A 60 -1.28 -21.75 20.51
CA ASP A 60 -1.61 -23.06 21.07
C ASP A 60 -0.47 -24.06 20.84
N HIS A 61 0.15 -24.01 19.67
CA HIS A 61 1.30 -24.84 19.32
C HIS A 61 2.34 -24.04 18.56
N LEU A 62 3.63 -24.25 18.89
CA LEU A 62 4.74 -23.61 18.19
C LEU A 62 5.94 -24.58 18.01
N ARG A 63 6.34 -24.72 16.75
CA ARG A 63 7.53 -25.41 16.25
C ARG A 63 8.18 -24.54 15.18
N ARG A 64 9.36 -24.95 14.71
CA ARG A 64 10.18 -24.17 13.76
C ARG A 64 9.44 -23.81 12.47
N ASP A 65 8.58 -24.69 11.98
CA ASP A 65 7.90 -24.63 10.68
C ASP A 65 6.37 -24.78 10.80
N ARG A 66 5.85 -24.93 12.02
CA ARG A 66 4.42 -25.11 12.29
C ARG A 66 4.02 -24.27 13.49
N CYS A 67 2.98 -23.47 13.32
CA CYS A 67 2.37 -22.72 14.40
C CYS A 67 0.85 -22.85 14.28
N ARG A 68 0.19 -23.00 15.43
CA ARG A 68 -1.27 -23.02 15.50
C ARG A 68 -1.73 -21.98 16.51
N ILE A 69 -2.66 -21.13 16.07
CA ILE A 69 -3.25 -20.08 16.89
C ILE A 69 -4.70 -20.42 17.17
N ARG A 70 -5.13 -20.32 18.43
CA ARG A 70 -6.55 -20.34 18.80
C ARG A 70 -7.09 -18.92 18.79
N LEU A 71 -8.16 -18.68 18.05
CA LEU A 71 -8.83 -17.37 18.01
C LEU A 71 -9.68 -17.17 19.26
N VAL A 72 -9.47 -16.06 19.97
CA VAL A 72 -10.16 -15.77 21.24
C VAL A 72 -11.27 -14.76 21.03
N GLU A 73 -11.01 -13.61 20.42
CA GLU A 73 -12.04 -12.60 20.24
C GLU A 73 -11.74 -11.68 19.06
N ARG A 74 -12.78 -11.13 18.45
CA ARG A 74 -12.63 -10.08 17.44
C ARG A 74 -12.49 -8.74 18.13
N THR A 75 -11.33 -8.12 17.97
CA THR A 75 -10.99 -6.84 18.61
C THR A 75 -11.32 -5.62 17.75
N ARG A 76 -11.36 -5.78 16.42
CA ARG A 76 -11.86 -4.75 15.48
C ARG A 76 -12.68 -5.42 14.39
N ALA A 77 -13.82 -4.81 14.06
CA ALA A 77 -14.61 -5.22 12.91
C ALA A 77 -13.86 -4.89 11.60
N PRO A 78 -14.16 -5.60 10.50
CA PRO A 78 -13.70 -5.19 9.17
C PRO A 78 -14.14 -3.76 8.87
N VAL A 79 -13.22 -2.95 8.35
CA VAL A 79 -13.47 -1.58 7.90
C VAL A 79 -12.86 -1.42 6.52
N ALA A 80 -13.63 -0.84 5.59
CA ALA A 80 -13.12 -0.56 4.26
C ALA A 80 -12.12 0.61 4.31
N THR A 81 -10.93 0.41 3.74
CA THR A 81 -9.96 1.48 3.61
C THR A 81 -10.45 2.52 2.61
N ARG A 82 -10.63 3.73 3.11
CA ARG A 82 -10.87 4.93 2.30
C ARG A 82 -9.50 5.52 2.04
N GLY A 83 -9.14 5.66 0.77
CA GLY A 83 -7.77 5.99 0.42
C GLY A 83 -7.57 6.21 -1.06
N MET A 84 -6.35 6.56 -1.41
CA MET A 84 -5.96 6.91 -2.77
C MET A 84 -5.37 5.69 -3.48
N GLY A 85 -5.43 5.65 -4.80
CA GLY A 85 -4.51 4.86 -5.61
C GLY A 85 -3.19 5.60 -5.84
N LEU A 86 -2.09 4.88 -6.04
CA LEU A 86 -0.81 5.47 -6.42
C LEU A 86 -0.28 4.85 -7.71
N LEU A 87 -0.21 5.64 -8.76
CA LEU A 87 0.60 5.36 -9.93
C LEU A 87 2.00 5.91 -9.69
N PHE A 88 3.02 5.09 -9.92
CA PHE A 88 4.40 5.52 -9.74
C PHE A 88 5.32 4.86 -10.77
N ALA A 89 6.32 5.60 -11.23
CA ALA A 89 7.41 5.00 -12.00
C ALA A 89 8.37 4.25 -11.07
N PRO A 90 8.81 3.02 -11.41
CA PRO A 90 9.87 2.36 -10.68
C PRO A 90 11.14 3.21 -10.62
N LEU A 91 11.70 3.33 -9.41
CA LEU A 91 12.84 4.18 -9.07
C LEU A 91 14.11 3.34 -8.85
N LYS A 92 15.27 3.98 -8.99
CA LYS A 92 16.57 3.34 -8.73
C LYS A 92 16.75 2.98 -7.25
N ARG A 93 17.57 1.96 -7.01
CA ARG A 93 17.95 1.50 -5.65
C ARG A 93 16.67 1.17 -4.84
N ASP A 94 16.67 1.49 -3.56
CA ASP A 94 15.61 1.14 -2.61
C ASP A 94 14.46 2.16 -2.57
N ALA A 95 14.45 3.16 -3.47
CA ALA A 95 13.44 4.20 -3.47
C ALA A 95 12.03 3.66 -3.79
N THR A 96 11.94 2.64 -4.66
CA THR A 96 10.67 1.94 -4.91
C THR A 96 10.14 1.25 -3.65
N GLU A 97 11.01 0.56 -2.90
CA GLU A 97 10.64 -0.08 -1.63
C GLU A 97 10.14 0.96 -0.62
N THR A 98 10.80 2.13 -0.57
CA THR A 98 10.41 3.26 0.28
C THR A 98 9.02 3.80 -0.10
N VAL A 99 8.71 3.90 -1.40
CA VAL A 99 7.37 4.32 -1.89
C VAL A 99 6.29 3.34 -1.47
N ILE A 100 6.52 2.02 -1.58
CA ILE A 100 5.55 1.01 -1.15
C ILE A 100 5.30 1.09 0.35
N ARG A 101 6.36 1.17 1.15
CA ARG A 101 6.26 1.30 2.61
C ARG A 101 5.47 2.56 3.00
N MET A 102 5.92 3.73 2.56
CA MET A 102 5.27 5.01 2.91
C MET A 102 3.85 5.11 2.36
N GLY A 103 3.61 4.62 1.13
CA GLY A 103 2.27 4.62 0.55
C GLY A 103 1.31 3.75 1.36
N THR A 104 1.77 2.59 1.83
CA THR A 104 0.96 1.70 2.69
C THR A 104 0.61 2.39 4.01
N GLU A 105 1.59 3.03 4.65
CA GLU A 105 1.40 3.82 5.88
C GLU A 105 0.47 5.03 5.66
N LEU A 106 0.49 5.63 4.47
CA LEU A 106 -0.32 6.80 4.09
C LEU A 106 -1.72 6.43 3.55
N GLY A 107 -2.10 5.16 3.61
CA GLY A 107 -3.45 4.71 3.24
C GLY A 107 -3.67 4.54 1.74
N VAL A 108 -2.61 4.28 0.96
CA VAL A 108 -2.78 3.79 -0.42
C VAL A 108 -3.60 2.51 -0.39
N THR A 109 -4.55 2.38 -1.30
CA THR A 109 -5.39 1.19 -1.46
C THR A 109 -4.86 0.26 -2.55
N HIS A 110 -4.28 0.83 -3.61
CA HIS A 110 -3.76 0.08 -4.75
C HIS A 110 -2.54 0.82 -5.35
N PHE A 111 -1.46 0.09 -5.58
CA PHE A 111 -0.24 0.56 -6.23
C PHE A 111 -0.23 0.13 -7.69
N ARG A 112 0.07 1.06 -8.60
CA ARG A 112 0.16 0.85 -10.05
C ARG A 112 1.53 1.27 -10.55
N PRO A 113 2.50 0.35 -10.62
CA PRO A 113 3.78 0.62 -11.24
C PRO A 113 3.57 0.93 -12.72
N VAL A 114 4.10 2.06 -13.20
CA VAL A 114 3.98 2.47 -14.61
C VAL A 114 5.33 2.78 -15.26
N VAL A 115 5.46 2.44 -16.54
CA VAL A 115 6.61 2.84 -17.36
C VAL A 115 6.27 4.13 -18.11
N SER A 116 7.12 5.13 -17.94
CA SER A 116 7.13 6.41 -18.66
C SER A 116 8.38 6.50 -19.54
N GLU A 117 8.45 7.48 -20.43
CA GLU A 117 9.56 7.64 -21.38
C GLU A 117 10.93 7.78 -20.69
N ARG A 118 10.97 8.31 -19.46
CA ARG A 118 12.19 8.53 -18.69
C ARG A 118 12.35 7.56 -17.51
N THR A 119 11.55 6.49 -17.47
CA THR A 119 11.70 5.44 -16.45
C THR A 119 13.02 4.71 -16.66
N ASN A 120 13.83 4.61 -15.60
CA ASN A 120 15.15 4.00 -15.67
C ASN A 120 15.13 2.47 -15.53
N THR A 121 14.19 1.94 -14.74
CA THR A 121 14.08 0.50 -14.44
C THR A 121 12.72 -0.04 -14.87
N HIS A 122 12.74 -1.11 -15.65
CA HIS A 122 11.54 -1.75 -16.19
C HIS A 122 11.26 -3.10 -15.52
N ARG A 123 11.84 -3.34 -14.34
CA ARG A 123 11.66 -4.57 -13.58
C ARG A 123 11.28 -4.24 -12.16
N ILE A 124 10.27 -4.96 -11.67
CA ILE A 124 9.85 -4.95 -10.27
C ILE A 124 9.90 -6.38 -9.73
N ASN A 125 10.27 -6.52 -8.47
CA ASN A 125 10.15 -7.79 -7.76
C ASN A 125 8.84 -7.78 -6.97
N ALA A 126 7.75 -8.27 -7.59
CA ALA A 126 6.41 -8.22 -7.01
C ALA A 126 6.36 -8.83 -5.60
N ALA A 127 6.93 -10.03 -5.41
CA ALA A 127 6.96 -10.70 -4.11
C ALA A 127 7.68 -9.87 -3.03
N ARG A 128 8.77 -9.17 -3.39
CA ARG A 128 9.45 -8.26 -2.46
C ARG A 128 8.59 -7.05 -2.09
N LEU A 129 7.91 -6.46 -3.06
CA LEU A 129 7.02 -5.31 -2.81
C LEU A 129 5.81 -5.70 -1.96
N GLU A 130 5.23 -6.88 -2.22
CA GLU A 130 4.14 -7.44 -1.40
C GLU A 130 4.59 -7.66 0.04
N SER A 131 5.79 -8.23 0.27
CA SER A 131 6.35 -8.40 1.62
C SER A 131 6.46 -7.06 2.36
N ILE A 132 6.94 -6.01 1.67
CA ILE A 132 7.08 -4.67 2.27
C ILE A 132 5.70 -4.07 2.60
N ALA A 133 4.70 -4.27 1.74
CA ALA A 133 3.34 -3.81 2.00
C ALA A 133 2.70 -4.55 3.18
N VAL A 134 2.94 -5.86 3.31
CA VAL A 134 2.50 -6.66 4.47
C VAL A 134 3.15 -6.14 5.76
N GLU A 135 4.48 -6.02 5.79
CA GLU A 135 5.22 -5.52 6.97
C GLU A 135 4.76 -4.10 7.36
N ALA A 136 4.57 -3.22 6.38
CA ALA A 136 4.07 -1.88 6.62
C ALA A 136 2.62 -1.90 7.16
N ALA A 137 1.75 -2.77 6.65
CA ALA A 137 0.38 -2.90 7.14
C ALA A 137 0.30 -3.46 8.56
N GLU A 138 1.16 -4.44 8.90
CA GLU A 138 1.33 -4.97 10.25
C GLU A 138 1.76 -3.86 11.22
N GLN A 139 2.71 -3.01 10.81
CA GLN A 139 3.25 -1.93 11.64
C GLN A 139 2.27 -0.76 11.81
N CYS A 140 1.63 -0.29 10.73
CA CYS A 140 0.76 0.89 10.76
C CYS A 140 -0.66 0.59 11.24
N GLU A 141 -0.91 -0.65 11.63
CA GLU A 141 -2.16 -1.15 12.22
C GLU A 141 -3.41 -1.08 11.31
N ARG A 142 -3.24 -0.91 9.99
CA ARG A 142 -4.36 -1.06 9.03
C ARG A 142 -4.83 -2.52 8.96
N LEU A 143 -6.05 -2.74 8.47
CA LEU A 143 -6.68 -4.08 8.42
C LEU A 143 -6.58 -4.76 7.04
N ASP A 144 -6.00 -4.08 6.07
CA ASP A 144 -5.84 -4.56 4.69
C ASP A 144 -4.40 -4.37 4.22
N VAL A 145 -4.01 -5.13 3.20
CA VAL A 145 -2.75 -4.94 2.49
C VAL A 145 -3.10 -4.38 1.11
N PRO A 146 -2.54 -3.23 0.70
CA PRO A 146 -2.85 -2.66 -0.60
C PRO A 146 -2.42 -3.58 -1.74
N ALA A 147 -3.24 -3.67 -2.78
CA ALA A 147 -2.90 -4.44 -3.96
C ALA A 147 -1.73 -3.77 -4.72
N ILE A 148 -0.93 -4.57 -5.42
CA ILE A 148 0.15 -4.08 -6.29
C ILE A 148 -0.08 -4.66 -7.68
N ASP A 149 -0.43 -3.79 -8.62
CA ASP A 149 -0.71 -4.19 -10.00
C ASP A 149 0.60 -4.55 -10.74
N PRO A 150 0.54 -5.37 -11.81
CA PRO A 150 1.68 -5.59 -12.68
C PRO A 150 2.19 -4.29 -13.31
N LEU A 151 3.49 -4.25 -13.61
CA LEU A 151 4.10 -3.13 -14.33
C LEU A 151 3.45 -2.98 -15.72
N ALA A 152 2.98 -1.77 -16.04
CA ALA A 152 2.33 -1.47 -17.31
C ALA A 152 2.80 -0.14 -17.91
N ASP A 153 2.64 0.06 -19.21
CA ASP A 153 3.00 1.32 -19.86
C ASP A 153 1.99 2.42 -19.51
N LEU A 154 2.48 3.61 -19.15
CA LEU A 154 1.64 4.74 -18.75
C LEU A 154 0.58 5.10 -19.82
N PRO A 155 0.90 5.20 -21.13
CA PRO A 155 -0.12 5.49 -22.14
C PRO A 155 -1.24 4.44 -22.19
N VAL A 156 -0.92 3.15 -21.98
CA VAL A 156 -1.89 2.05 -21.97
C VAL A 156 -2.81 2.20 -20.77
N VAL A 157 -2.26 2.41 -19.57
CA VAL A 157 -3.04 2.64 -18.35
C VAL A 157 -3.98 3.85 -18.51
N LEU A 158 -3.49 4.97 -19.06
CA LEU A 158 -4.29 6.18 -19.25
C LEU A 158 -5.39 6.03 -20.31
N SER A 159 -5.20 5.16 -21.31
CA SER A 159 -6.20 4.89 -22.35
C SER A 159 -7.42 4.11 -21.86
N GLN A 160 -7.26 3.39 -20.75
CA GLN A 160 -8.30 2.56 -20.11
C GLN A 160 -8.77 3.20 -18.80
N TRP A 161 -8.41 4.47 -18.57
CA TRP A 161 -8.69 5.14 -17.31
C TRP A 161 -10.19 5.44 -17.17
N PRO A 162 -10.80 5.16 -16.01
CA PRO A 162 -12.21 5.49 -15.78
C PRO A 162 -12.43 7.01 -15.77
N ASP A 163 -13.48 7.48 -16.46
CA ASP A 163 -13.79 8.92 -16.56
C ASP A 163 -14.15 9.56 -15.21
N ASP A 164 -14.65 8.77 -14.26
CA ASP A 164 -15.11 9.22 -12.94
C ASP A 164 -14.01 9.21 -11.87
N VAL A 165 -12.82 8.66 -12.17
CA VAL A 165 -11.67 8.58 -11.26
C VAL A 165 -10.68 9.69 -11.58
N ARG A 166 -10.44 10.60 -10.64
CA ARG A 166 -9.49 11.70 -10.86
C ARG A 166 -8.06 11.20 -10.70
N LEU A 167 -7.17 11.72 -11.54
CA LEU A 167 -5.74 11.46 -11.47
C LEU A 167 -4.97 12.75 -11.14
N PHE A 168 -4.51 12.88 -9.90
CA PHE A 168 -3.68 13.99 -9.45
C PHE A 168 -2.22 13.75 -9.88
N ALA A 169 -1.77 14.42 -10.94
CA ALA A 169 -0.44 14.20 -11.50
C ALA A 169 0.54 15.26 -10.99
N ALA A 170 1.60 14.84 -10.29
CA ALA A 170 2.69 15.72 -9.87
C ALA A 170 3.50 16.14 -11.10
N LEU A 171 3.14 17.29 -11.68
CA LEU A 171 3.78 17.84 -12.86
C LEU A 171 4.68 18.99 -12.43
N GLU A 172 5.99 18.81 -12.60
CA GLU A 172 6.98 19.86 -12.31
C GLU A 172 6.63 21.18 -12.98
N ARG A 173 6.88 22.29 -12.28
CA ARG A 173 6.76 23.67 -12.81
C ARG A 173 5.39 23.94 -13.45
N SER A 174 4.33 23.49 -12.79
CA SER A 174 2.96 23.87 -13.14
C SER A 174 2.48 24.97 -12.19
N ASP A 175 1.71 25.94 -12.70
CA ASP A 175 0.96 26.92 -11.90
C ASP A 175 -0.25 26.27 -11.19
N ALA A 176 -0.15 24.97 -10.90
CA ALA A 176 -1.20 24.20 -10.29
C ALA A 176 -1.35 24.54 -8.80
N PRO A 177 -2.56 24.44 -8.24
CA PRO A 177 -2.76 24.67 -6.81
C PRO A 177 -1.93 23.67 -5.99
N VAL A 178 -1.27 24.18 -4.94
CA VAL A 178 -0.46 23.39 -3.98
C VAL A 178 -1.35 22.51 -3.10
N VAL A 179 -2.59 22.93 -2.86
CA VAL A 179 -3.58 22.18 -2.07
C VAL A 179 -4.72 21.75 -2.99
N PRO A 180 -4.72 20.51 -3.50
CA PRO A 180 -5.82 20.00 -4.29
C PRO A 180 -7.05 19.81 -3.38
N THR A 181 -8.17 20.44 -3.73
CA THR A 181 -9.43 20.30 -2.98
C THR A 181 -10.33 19.23 -3.59
N GLY A 182 -11.06 18.52 -2.73
CA GLY A 182 -12.15 17.65 -3.15
C GLY A 182 -11.74 16.27 -3.66
N ALA A 183 -10.53 15.80 -3.35
CA ALA A 183 -10.16 14.40 -3.57
C ALA A 183 -11.15 13.46 -2.86
N ARG A 184 -11.43 12.32 -3.50
CA ARG A 184 -12.34 11.30 -2.99
C ARG A 184 -11.58 9.99 -2.85
N SER A 185 -12.07 9.12 -1.97
CA SER A 185 -11.61 7.74 -1.92
C SER A 185 -11.72 7.10 -3.31
N GLY A 186 -10.67 6.43 -3.76
CA GLY A 186 -10.57 5.83 -5.09
C GLY A 186 -9.93 6.74 -6.16
N ASP A 187 -9.84 8.05 -5.94
CA ASP A 187 -9.01 8.92 -6.79
C ASP A 187 -7.53 8.50 -6.67
N CYS A 188 -6.71 8.84 -7.66
CA CYS A 188 -5.32 8.38 -7.74
C CYS A 188 -4.32 9.54 -7.80
N VAL A 189 -3.09 9.30 -7.34
CA VAL A 189 -1.93 10.17 -7.53
C VAL A 189 -0.99 9.55 -8.57
N LEU A 190 -0.39 10.37 -9.44
CA LEU A 190 0.66 9.96 -10.37
C LEU A 190 1.98 10.66 -10.03
N ILE A 191 3.02 9.84 -9.80
CA ILE A 191 4.40 10.28 -9.56
C ILE A 191 5.32 9.74 -10.66
N GLY A 192 6.03 10.65 -11.33
CA GLY A 192 6.98 10.30 -12.39
C GLY A 192 8.32 9.74 -11.89
N PRO A 193 9.22 9.36 -12.80
CA PRO A 193 10.57 8.90 -12.47
C PRO A 193 11.46 10.07 -12.06
N GLU A 194 12.72 9.80 -11.71
CA GLU A 194 13.68 10.83 -11.31
C GLU A 194 13.98 11.87 -12.41
N GLY A 195 13.74 11.51 -13.67
CA GLY A 195 13.89 12.41 -14.83
C GLY A 195 12.63 13.22 -15.17
N GLY A 196 11.57 13.11 -14.37
CA GLY A 196 10.27 13.69 -14.65
C GLY A 196 9.60 13.12 -15.91
N PHE A 197 8.50 13.74 -16.34
CA PHE A 197 7.81 13.39 -17.58
C PHE A 197 8.44 14.10 -18.78
N SER A 198 8.38 13.48 -19.96
CA SER A 198 8.78 14.16 -21.19
C SER A 198 7.76 15.24 -21.60
N PRO A 199 8.13 16.21 -22.47
CA PRO A 199 7.17 17.19 -22.98
C PRO A 199 5.93 16.54 -23.62
N ARG A 200 6.12 15.43 -24.33
CA ARG A 200 5.02 14.65 -24.93
C ARG A 200 4.10 14.05 -23.88
N GLU A 201 4.67 13.53 -22.79
CA GLU A 201 3.88 12.97 -21.68
C GLU A 201 3.14 14.07 -20.91
N HIS A 202 3.75 15.25 -20.74
CA HIS A 202 3.09 16.42 -20.18
C HIS A 202 1.85 16.82 -21.00
N ASP A 203 1.99 16.92 -22.34
CA ASP A 203 0.88 17.27 -23.22
C ASP A 203 -0.21 16.17 -23.20
N MET A 204 0.20 14.90 -23.24
CA MET A 204 -0.70 13.76 -23.13
C MET A 204 -1.51 13.80 -21.82
N LEU A 205 -0.87 14.06 -20.68
CA LEU A 205 -1.53 14.12 -19.37
C LEU A 205 -2.49 15.31 -19.29
N ARG A 206 -2.06 16.50 -19.76
CA ARG A 206 -2.91 17.71 -19.74
C ARG A 206 -4.13 17.60 -20.65
N ALA A 207 -4.05 16.83 -21.72
CA ALA A 207 -5.17 16.62 -22.63
C ALA A 207 -6.29 15.73 -22.03
N ARG A 208 -6.07 15.06 -20.89
CA ARG A 208 -7.05 14.16 -20.29
C ARG A 208 -7.99 14.89 -19.32
N PRO A 209 -9.32 14.76 -19.47
CA PRO A 209 -10.28 15.48 -18.63
C PRO A 209 -10.29 15.03 -17.16
N PHE A 210 -9.84 13.81 -16.87
CA PHE A 210 -9.74 13.27 -15.52
C PHE A 210 -8.43 13.65 -14.80
N VAL A 211 -7.44 14.19 -15.51
CA VAL A 211 -6.17 14.60 -14.91
C VAL A 211 -6.33 15.94 -14.19
N ARG A 212 -5.73 16.02 -13.01
CA ARG A 212 -5.62 17.24 -12.21
C ARG A 212 -4.13 17.48 -11.98
N PRO A 213 -3.54 18.53 -12.58
CA PRO A 213 -2.16 18.90 -12.27
C PRO A 213 -2.01 19.19 -10.77
N LEU A 214 -0.89 18.75 -10.20
CA LEU A 214 -0.53 18.90 -8.79
C LEU A 214 0.85 19.54 -8.69
N SER A 215 0.96 20.63 -7.93
CA SER A 215 2.23 21.22 -7.52
C SER A 215 2.57 20.78 -6.09
N LEU A 216 3.85 20.46 -5.84
CA LEU A 216 4.37 20.08 -4.52
C LEU A 216 5.29 21.17 -3.93
N GLY A 217 5.19 22.40 -4.45
CA GLY A 217 6.02 23.54 -4.08
C GLY A 217 7.17 23.80 -5.04
N ASP A 218 7.99 24.79 -4.71
CA ASP A 218 9.04 25.33 -5.60
C ASP A 218 10.32 24.47 -5.64
N LEU A 219 10.50 23.59 -4.66
CA LEU A 219 11.68 22.73 -4.56
C LEU A 219 11.48 21.45 -5.38
N VAL A 220 12.55 21.02 -6.04
CA VAL A 220 12.58 19.71 -6.70
C VAL A 220 12.69 18.63 -5.63
N LEU A 221 11.61 17.88 -5.45
CA LEU A 221 11.57 16.73 -4.54
C LEU A 221 12.09 15.47 -5.25
N ARG A 222 12.76 14.60 -4.50
CA ARG A 222 13.00 13.23 -4.98
C ARG A 222 11.66 12.51 -5.14
N ALA A 223 11.58 11.58 -6.09
CA ALA A 223 10.31 10.92 -6.44
C ALA A 223 9.64 10.19 -5.26
N ASP A 224 10.43 9.56 -4.37
CA ASP A 224 9.93 8.96 -3.13
C ASP A 224 9.31 9.99 -2.17
N THR A 225 9.97 11.14 -2.02
CA THR A 225 9.53 12.27 -1.20
C THR A 225 8.29 12.92 -1.81
N ALA A 226 8.26 13.04 -3.14
CA ALA A 226 7.11 13.55 -3.89
C ALA A 226 5.88 12.65 -3.71
N ALA A 227 6.05 11.32 -3.72
CA ALA A 227 4.97 10.38 -3.46
C ALA A 227 4.38 10.57 -2.06
N ALA A 228 5.23 10.64 -1.02
CA ALA A 228 4.75 10.89 0.34
C ALA A 228 4.03 12.24 0.48
N ALA A 229 4.62 13.31 -0.09
CA ALA A 229 4.04 14.65 -0.04
C ALA A 229 2.69 14.71 -0.77
N ALA A 230 2.60 14.16 -1.98
CA ALA A 230 1.37 14.14 -2.76
C ALA A 230 0.26 13.35 -2.05
N LEU A 231 0.57 12.18 -1.49
CA LEU A 231 -0.40 11.39 -0.73
C LEU A 231 -0.86 12.12 0.53
N ALA A 232 0.03 12.79 1.24
CA ALA A 232 -0.32 13.57 2.43
C ALA A 232 -1.20 14.79 2.11
N LEU A 233 -0.91 15.50 1.01
CA LEU A 233 -1.64 16.68 0.57
C LEU A 233 -3.00 16.33 -0.06
N VAL A 234 -3.02 15.39 -0.99
CA VAL A 234 -4.22 14.99 -1.74
C VAL A 234 -5.12 14.10 -0.88
N GLY A 235 -4.53 13.14 -0.17
CA GLY A 235 -5.25 12.20 0.68
C GLY A 235 -5.66 12.77 2.04
N ALA A 236 -5.45 14.07 2.28
CA ALA A 236 -5.84 14.73 3.52
C ALA A 236 -7.33 14.51 3.82
N GLY A 237 -7.63 13.90 4.97
CA GLY A 237 -9.01 13.58 5.38
C GLY A 237 -9.63 12.34 4.74
N LEU A 238 -8.93 11.65 3.84
CA LEU A 238 -9.41 10.38 3.27
C LEU A 238 -9.01 9.16 4.10
N LYS A 239 -8.11 9.31 5.09
CA LYS A 239 -7.58 8.20 5.88
C LYS A 239 -8.68 7.42 6.62
N ALA A 240 -8.71 6.10 6.43
CA ALA A 240 -9.49 5.18 7.24
C ALA A 240 -8.75 4.76 8.52
N VAL A 241 -9.54 4.41 9.54
CA VAL A 241 -9.17 3.88 10.86
C VAL A 241 -9.34 2.37 10.87
#